data_AF-A0A9D8DBZ8-F1
#
_entry.id   AF-A0A9D8DBZ8-F1
#
_cell.length_a   1.000
_cell.length_b   1.000
_cell.length_c   1.000
_cell.angle_alpha   90.00
_cell.angle_beta   90.00
_cell.angle_gamma   90.00
#
_symmetry.space_group_name_H-M   'P 1'
#
loop_
_entity.id
_entity.type
_entity.pdbx_description
1 polymer ?
#
loop_
_entity_poly.entity_id
_entity_poly.type
_entity_poly.pdbx_seq_one_letter_code
_entity_poly.pdbx_strand_id
1 'polypeptide(L)'
;MTETAVCPAKTRPVGGGFLGGGFLGNAIVFESRMVRGKAWRVSEQYRAAQNTALVAYAHCRKQAPKTLAVSRTSASATAGAGPTATASCSGKRKAVAGGLMASPPIQPSLEVGSVVTDSARSGAGRWRTRVLSGDAGASVTGFAYCAKQKKAPTALKDLGPTVTGDLTSTGVFSPRCKCGKTVVMGGFSQQGATALGLAYPAYTVSKRSGRQRWNVRATDIGGGALAVSSTAYCG
;
A
#
# COMPACT_ATOMS: atom_id res chain seq x y z
N MET A 1 -12.23 0.42 11.07
CA MET A 1 -12.88 1.51 10.31
C MET A 1 -12.68 1.30 8.82
N THR A 2 -13.65 1.70 7.99
CA THR A 2 -13.56 1.61 6.53
C THR A 2 -14.04 2.90 5.90
N GLU A 3 -13.26 3.44 4.97
CA GLU A 3 -13.56 4.66 4.24
C GLU A 3 -13.54 4.41 2.74
N THR A 4 -14.32 5.19 1.99
CA THR A 4 -14.42 5.05 0.53
C THR A 4 -14.47 6.41 -0.16
N ALA A 5 -13.48 6.66 -1.03
CA ALA A 5 -13.46 7.84 -1.90
C ALA A 5 -14.01 7.49 -3.29
N VAL A 6 -15.03 8.23 -3.75
CA VAL A 6 -15.69 7.99 -5.04
C VAL A 6 -15.22 9.01 -6.07
N CYS A 7 -14.92 8.55 -7.28
CA CYS A 7 -14.59 9.46 -8.37
C CYS A 7 -15.84 10.20 -8.89
N PRO A 8 -15.73 11.52 -9.20
CA PRO A 8 -16.81 12.28 -9.79
C PRO A 8 -17.32 11.68 -11.11
N ALA A 9 -18.52 12.08 -11.52
CA ALA A 9 -19.12 11.67 -12.78
C ALA A 9 -18.17 11.85 -13.97
N LYS A 10 -18.21 10.90 -14.92
CA LYS A 10 -17.37 10.87 -16.14
C LYS A 10 -15.85 10.79 -15.87
N THR A 11 -15.43 10.51 -14.64
CA THR A 11 -14.03 10.20 -14.30
C THR A 11 -13.90 8.76 -13.79
N ARG A 12 -12.66 8.26 -13.74
CA ARG A 12 -12.35 6.94 -13.18
C ARG A 12 -11.10 7.00 -12.32
N PRO A 13 -10.99 6.15 -11.29
CA PRO A 13 -9.80 6.05 -10.47
C PRO A 13 -8.64 5.47 -11.30
N VAL A 14 -7.51 6.18 -11.33
CA VAL A 14 -6.23 5.71 -11.90
C VAL A 14 -5.27 5.22 -10.81
N GLY A 15 -5.70 5.29 -9.57
CA GLY A 15 -4.97 4.90 -8.38
C GLY A 15 -5.70 5.45 -7.15
N GLY A 16 -5.19 5.13 -5.99
CA GLY A 16 -5.69 5.69 -4.74
C GLY A 16 -4.67 5.47 -3.64
N GLY A 17 -5.05 5.89 -2.45
CA GLY A 17 -4.15 5.97 -1.32
C GLY A 17 -4.92 6.18 -0.04
N PHE A 18 -4.17 6.41 1.02
CA PHE A 18 -4.73 6.63 2.34
C PHE A 18 -3.90 7.63 3.14
N LEU A 19 -4.60 8.25 4.08
CA LEU A 19 -4.04 8.83 5.28
C LEU A 19 -4.84 8.20 6.43
N GLY A 20 -4.17 7.45 7.27
CA GLY A 20 -4.74 6.77 8.42
C GLY A 20 -3.64 6.48 9.42
N GLY A 21 -3.90 5.59 10.37
CA GLY A 21 -2.92 5.31 11.41
C GLY A 21 -2.96 6.33 12.54
N GLY A 22 -3.18 5.84 13.76
CA GLY A 22 -3.01 6.63 14.97
C GLY A 22 -1.55 6.96 15.26
N PHE A 23 -1.36 7.89 16.18
CA PHE A 23 -0.06 8.10 16.83
C PHE A 23 0.42 6.75 17.39
N LEU A 24 1.71 6.44 17.24
CA LEU A 24 2.35 5.20 17.74
C LEU A 24 1.80 3.88 17.16
N GLY A 25 1.17 3.89 15.98
CA GLY A 25 0.77 2.65 15.32
C GLY A 25 -0.48 1.98 15.92
N ASN A 26 -1.31 2.74 16.63
CA ASN A 26 -2.57 2.26 17.20
C ASN A 26 -3.64 1.90 16.16
N ALA A 27 -3.42 2.25 14.89
CA ALA A 27 -4.25 1.80 13.78
C ALA A 27 -3.38 1.28 12.63
N ILE A 28 -3.76 0.14 12.08
CA ILE A 28 -3.02 -0.55 11.00
C ILE A 28 -3.93 -0.68 9.78
N VAL A 29 -3.51 -0.08 8.67
CA VAL A 29 -4.18 -0.21 7.37
C VAL A 29 -3.93 -1.61 6.81
N PHE A 30 -5.01 -2.35 6.54
CA PHE A 30 -4.95 -3.70 6.00
C PHE A 30 -5.67 -3.86 4.65
N GLU A 31 -6.39 -2.83 4.20
CA GLU A 31 -7.04 -2.80 2.89
C GLU A 31 -6.80 -1.44 2.21
N SER A 32 -6.43 -1.47 0.93
CA SER A 32 -6.40 -0.28 0.07
C SER A 32 -6.58 -0.73 -1.38
N ARG A 33 -7.78 -0.58 -1.93
CA ARG A 33 -8.12 -1.12 -3.25
C ARG A 33 -9.25 -0.37 -3.95
N MET A 34 -9.29 -0.50 -5.27
CA MET A 34 -10.41 -0.05 -6.09
C MET A 34 -11.64 -0.95 -5.89
N VAL A 35 -12.81 -0.33 -5.80
CA VAL A 35 -14.10 -1.00 -5.66
C VAL A 35 -15.03 -0.58 -6.79
N ARG A 36 -15.64 -1.57 -7.46
CA ARG A 36 -16.60 -1.39 -8.56
C ARG A 36 -16.11 -0.48 -9.70
N GLY A 37 -14.79 -0.37 -9.89
CA GLY A 37 -14.18 0.44 -10.95
C GLY A 37 -14.39 1.96 -10.83
N LYS A 38 -14.92 2.46 -9.70
CA LYS A 38 -15.29 3.89 -9.52
C LYS A 38 -14.83 4.50 -8.21
N ALA A 39 -14.53 3.68 -7.21
CA ALA A 39 -14.17 4.16 -5.89
C ALA A 39 -12.88 3.51 -5.39
N TRP A 40 -12.25 4.12 -4.39
CA TRP A 40 -11.13 3.58 -3.65
C TRP A 40 -11.54 3.36 -2.21
N ARG A 41 -11.46 2.12 -1.73
CA ARG A 41 -11.75 1.73 -0.36
C ARG A 41 -10.45 1.54 0.41
N VAL A 42 -10.47 1.99 1.66
CA VAL A 42 -9.39 1.77 2.63
C VAL A 42 -10.02 1.26 3.92
N SER A 43 -9.39 0.28 4.55
CA SER A 43 -9.80 -0.20 5.87
C SER A 43 -8.60 -0.26 6.82
N GLU A 44 -8.83 0.15 8.06
CA GLU A 44 -7.87 0.08 9.16
C GLU A 44 -8.50 -0.58 10.39
N GLN A 45 -7.69 -1.19 11.25
CA GLN A 45 -8.12 -1.77 12.52
C GLN A 45 -7.35 -1.12 13.67
N TYR A 46 -8.02 -0.92 14.80
CA TYR A 46 -7.46 -0.29 16.01
C TYR A 46 -7.04 -1.31 17.05
N ARG A 47 -5.95 -1.02 17.78
CA ARG A 47 -5.56 -1.79 18.98
C ARG A 47 -6.35 -1.39 20.23
N ALA A 48 -6.75 -0.13 20.31
CA ALA A 48 -7.47 0.45 21.44
C ALA A 48 -8.53 1.43 20.92
N ALA A 49 -9.50 1.78 21.76
CA ALA A 49 -10.51 2.78 21.46
C ALA A 49 -9.86 4.18 21.34
N GLN A 50 -9.36 4.51 20.15
CA GLN A 50 -8.89 5.84 19.80
C GLN A 50 -9.59 6.32 18.54
N ASN A 51 -10.00 7.59 18.56
CA ASN A 51 -10.54 8.27 17.40
C ASN A 51 -9.39 8.76 16.53
N THR A 52 -9.05 8.02 15.49
CA THR A 52 -8.13 8.51 14.45
C THR A 52 -8.90 8.71 13.16
N ALA A 53 -8.56 9.76 12.41
CA ALA A 53 -9.18 9.99 11.12
C ALA A 53 -8.60 9.03 10.08
N LEU A 54 -9.44 8.18 9.50
CA LEU A 54 -9.13 7.50 8.25
C LEU A 54 -9.61 8.37 7.09
N VAL A 55 -8.77 8.54 6.08
CA VAL A 55 -9.08 9.24 4.84
C VAL A 55 -8.68 8.37 3.67
N ALA A 56 -9.67 7.94 2.89
CA ALA A 56 -9.43 7.31 1.59
C ALA A 56 -9.18 8.38 0.52
N TYR A 57 -8.23 8.13 -0.38
CA TYR A 57 -8.01 8.96 -1.57
C TYR A 57 -8.27 8.17 -2.84
N ALA A 58 -9.07 8.76 -3.75
CA ALA A 58 -9.20 8.28 -5.12
C ALA A 58 -8.60 9.31 -6.08
N HIS A 59 -7.60 8.91 -6.87
CA HIS A 59 -7.01 9.77 -7.88
C HIS A 59 -7.76 9.57 -9.20
N CYS A 60 -8.59 10.54 -9.56
CA CYS A 60 -9.52 10.41 -10.69
C CYS A 60 -9.02 11.15 -11.93
N ARG A 61 -9.27 10.58 -13.11
CA ARG A 61 -8.96 11.22 -14.40
C ARG A 61 -10.12 11.06 -15.38
N LYS A 62 -10.43 12.13 -16.11
CA LYS A 62 -11.31 12.07 -17.30
C LYS A 62 -10.66 11.16 -18.34
N GLN A 63 -11.48 10.38 -19.06
CA GLN A 63 -11.01 9.49 -20.13
C GLN A 63 -9.92 8.48 -19.70
N ALA A 64 -9.84 8.14 -18.42
CA ALA A 64 -8.93 7.06 -18.01
C ALA A 64 -9.35 5.74 -18.69
N PRO A 65 -8.39 4.91 -19.12
CA PRO A 65 -8.72 3.64 -19.76
C PRO A 65 -9.53 2.77 -18.80
N LYS A 66 -10.45 1.96 -19.35
CA LYS A 66 -11.11 0.92 -18.55
C LYS A 66 -10.04 -0.03 -18.03
N THR A 67 -10.07 -0.30 -16.73
CA THR A 67 -9.19 -1.27 -16.08
C THR A 67 -9.93 -2.60 -15.93
N LEU A 68 -9.19 -3.69 -16.09
CA LEU A 68 -9.60 -5.02 -15.65
C LEU A 68 -8.92 -5.28 -14.31
N ALA A 69 -9.69 -5.61 -13.27
CA ALA A 69 -9.13 -6.03 -12.00
C ALA A 69 -8.70 -7.50 -12.08
N VAL A 70 -7.47 -7.79 -11.67
CA VAL A 70 -6.97 -9.15 -11.45
C VAL A 70 -6.47 -9.19 -10.01
N SER A 71 -6.73 -10.30 -9.31
CA SER A 71 -6.26 -10.52 -7.95
C SER A 71 -5.59 -11.88 -7.81
N ARG A 72 -4.70 -11.98 -6.83
CA ARG A 72 -4.13 -13.24 -6.38
C ARG A 72 -4.10 -13.23 -4.87
N THR A 73 -4.52 -14.33 -4.26
CA THR A 73 -4.46 -14.53 -2.81
C THR A 73 -3.40 -15.57 -2.49
N SER A 74 -2.69 -15.33 -1.40
CA SER A 74 -1.70 -16.23 -0.81
C SER A 74 -1.91 -16.23 0.71
N ALA A 75 -1.67 -17.36 1.36
CA ALA A 75 -1.75 -17.50 2.80
C ALA A 75 -0.49 -18.18 3.35
N SER A 76 -0.17 -17.92 4.61
CA SER A 76 0.80 -18.68 5.40
C SER A 76 0.15 -19.06 6.72
N ALA A 77 0.42 -20.28 7.18
CA ALA A 77 -0.02 -20.77 8.48
C ALA A 77 1.01 -20.50 9.59
N THR A 78 2.22 -20.02 9.24
CA THR A 78 3.31 -19.82 10.20
C THR A 78 3.69 -18.36 10.34
N ALA A 79 4.23 -18.04 11.53
CA ALA A 79 4.81 -16.73 11.84
C ALA A 79 6.07 -16.43 11.00
N GLY A 80 6.42 -15.14 10.94
CA GLY A 80 7.64 -14.65 10.33
C GLY A 80 7.40 -14.04 8.95
N ALA A 81 8.18 -14.49 7.95
CA ALA A 81 8.03 -14.04 6.57
C ALA A 81 6.68 -14.51 6.02
N GLY A 82 5.69 -13.64 6.08
CA GLY A 82 4.33 -13.95 5.66
C GLY A 82 4.19 -14.14 4.15
N PRO A 83 2.97 -14.47 3.68
CA PRO A 83 2.74 -14.77 2.27
C PRO A 83 3.05 -13.58 1.36
N THR A 84 3.44 -13.91 0.13
CA THR A 84 3.54 -12.96 -0.98
C THR A 84 2.45 -13.25 -2.00
N ALA A 85 1.63 -12.25 -2.31
CA ALA A 85 0.66 -12.32 -3.40
C ALA A 85 1.13 -11.46 -4.58
N THR A 86 1.09 -12.03 -5.79
CA THR A 86 1.39 -11.28 -7.01
C THR A 86 0.27 -11.43 -8.03
N ALA A 87 -0.44 -10.33 -8.31
CA ALA A 87 -1.43 -10.26 -9.37
C ALA A 87 -0.77 -9.85 -10.69
N SER A 88 -1.13 -10.53 -11.78
CA SER A 88 -0.48 -10.37 -13.09
C SER A 88 -1.50 -10.07 -14.19
N CYS A 89 -1.26 -9.01 -14.95
CA CYS A 89 -2.02 -8.64 -16.14
C CYS A 89 -1.67 -9.58 -17.30
N SER A 90 -2.69 -10.06 -18.01
CA SER A 90 -2.52 -10.90 -19.20
C SER A 90 -2.44 -10.10 -20.51
N GLY A 91 -1.75 -10.67 -21.50
CA GLY A 91 -1.60 -10.12 -22.85
C GLY A 91 -0.86 -8.77 -22.87
N LYS A 92 -1.29 -7.85 -23.75
CA LYS A 92 -0.67 -6.53 -23.93
C LYS A 92 -1.09 -5.48 -22.87
N ARG A 93 -1.56 -5.92 -21.70
CA ARG A 93 -2.00 -5.04 -20.61
C ARG A 93 -0.88 -4.79 -19.62
N LYS A 94 -0.90 -3.62 -18.99
CA LYS A 94 0.06 -3.19 -17.96
C LYS A 94 -0.70 -2.89 -16.68
N ALA A 95 -0.05 -3.10 -15.55
CA ALA A 95 -0.58 -2.68 -14.25
C ALA A 95 -0.47 -1.16 -14.17
N VAL A 96 -1.61 -0.46 -14.14
CA VAL A 96 -1.71 1.01 -14.09
C VAL A 96 -2.08 1.53 -12.70
N ALA A 97 -2.50 0.63 -11.83
CA ALA A 97 -2.64 0.79 -10.40
C ALA A 97 -2.54 -0.61 -9.78
N GLY A 98 -2.38 -0.66 -8.46
CA GLY A 98 -2.63 -1.87 -7.71
C GLY A 98 -3.10 -1.58 -6.31
N GLY A 99 -3.47 -2.62 -5.59
CA GLY A 99 -4.05 -2.54 -4.28
C GLY A 99 -3.72 -3.76 -3.45
N LEU A 100 -4.19 -3.75 -2.21
CA LEU A 100 -3.91 -4.76 -1.21
C LEU A 100 -5.15 -5.03 -0.35
N MET A 101 -5.24 -6.25 0.17
CA MET A 101 -6.16 -6.65 1.23
C MET A 101 -5.50 -7.79 2.01
N ALA A 102 -5.26 -7.60 3.30
CA ALA A 102 -4.78 -8.63 4.21
C ALA A 102 -5.88 -9.07 5.18
N SER A 103 -5.66 -10.16 5.91
CA SER A 103 -6.46 -10.46 7.10
C SER A 103 -6.41 -9.27 8.08
N PRO A 104 -7.46 -9.04 8.90
CA PRO A 104 -7.41 -8.04 9.95
C PRO A 104 -6.13 -8.19 10.81
N PRO A 105 -5.38 -7.11 11.01
CA PRO A 105 -4.03 -7.16 11.55
C PRO A 105 -3.99 -7.41 13.06
N ILE A 106 -5.09 -7.21 13.78
CA ILE A 106 -5.15 -7.32 15.24
C ILE A 106 -6.11 -8.46 15.61
N GLN A 107 -5.60 -9.42 16.37
CA GLN A 107 -6.34 -10.59 16.85
C GLN A 107 -7.06 -10.29 18.18
N PRO A 108 -7.98 -11.15 18.64
CA PRO A 108 -8.64 -10.97 19.94
C PRO A 108 -7.66 -10.88 21.13
N SER A 109 -6.46 -11.46 21.02
CA SER A 109 -5.36 -11.32 21.99
C SER A 109 -4.71 -9.93 22.01
N LEU A 110 -5.13 -9.00 21.14
CA LEU A 110 -4.53 -7.68 20.89
C LEU A 110 -3.10 -7.72 20.30
N GLU A 111 -2.63 -8.92 19.96
CA GLU A 111 -1.39 -9.12 19.24
C GLU A 111 -1.56 -8.78 17.76
N VAL A 112 -0.46 -8.34 17.14
CA VAL A 112 -0.43 -8.06 15.70
C VAL A 112 -0.26 -9.38 14.96
N GLY A 113 -1.35 -9.86 14.39
CA GLY A 113 -1.39 -11.07 13.57
C GLY A 113 -0.85 -10.87 12.16
N SER A 114 -0.93 -9.67 11.58
CA SER A 114 -0.27 -9.41 10.29
C SER A 114 -0.01 -7.93 10.02
N VAL A 115 1.06 -7.62 9.28
CA VAL A 115 1.39 -6.26 8.86
C VAL A 115 1.79 -6.25 7.40
N VAL A 116 1.21 -5.34 6.61
CA VAL A 116 1.58 -5.20 5.20
C VAL A 116 2.94 -4.52 5.09
N THR A 117 3.92 -5.20 4.52
CA THR A 117 5.29 -4.69 4.38
C THR A 117 5.61 -4.15 3.00
N ASP A 118 4.88 -4.62 1.99
CA ASP A 118 5.09 -4.25 0.59
C ASP A 118 3.75 -4.17 -0.14
N SER A 119 3.57 -3.12 -0.92
CA SER A 119 2.54 -3.03 -1.94
C SER A 119 3.06 -2.15 -3.07
N ALA A 120 3.65 -2.79 -4.06
CA ALA A 120 4.31 -2.12 -5.17
C ALA A 120 4.26 -2.95 -6.45
N ARG A 121 4.52 -2.28 -7.57
CA ARG A 121 4.62 -2.92 -8.87
C ARG A 121 5.89 -3.78 -8.96
N SER A 122 5.74 -5.02 -9.40
CA SER A 122 6.83 -6.02 -9.58
C SER A 122 7.09 -6.33 -11.05
N GLY A 123 7.10 -5.30 -11.89
CA GLY A 123 7.26 -5.40 -13.35
C GLY A 123 6.12 -4.75 -14.13
N ALA A 124 6.22 -4.71 -15.47
CA ALA A 124 5.28 -3.92 -16.27
C ALA A 124 3.80 -4.31 -16.10
N GLY A 125 3.51 -5.58 -15.87
CA GLY A 125 2.16 -6.12 -15.72
C GLY A 125 1.83 -6.67 -14.34
N ARG A 126 2.68 -6.49 -13.33
CA ARG A 126 2.56 -7.22 -12.05
C ARG A 126 2.46 -6.28 -10.87
N TRP A 127 1.61 -6.61 -9.91
CA TRP A 127 1.53 -5.95 -8.61
C TRP A 127 1.79 -6.98 -7.51
N ARG A 128 2.74 -6.68 -6.63
CA ARG A 128 3.13 -7.54 -5.52
C ARG A 128 2.67 -6.91 -4.21
N THR A 129 2.13 -7.75 -3.34
CA THR A 129 1.82 -7.42 -1.95
C THR A 129 2.47 -8.46 -1.05
N ARG A 130 3.08 -8.01 0.04
CA ARG A 130 3.68 -8.88 1.07
C ARG A 130 3.20 -8.46 2.45
N VAL A 131 3.06 -9.44 3.33
CA VAL A 131 2.78 -9.22 4.75
C VAL A 131 3.83 -9.94 5.59
N LEU A 132 4.05 -9.46 6.80
CA LEU A 132 4.60 -10.25 7.89
C LEU A 132 3.44 -10.95 8.60
N SER A 133 3.65 -12.19 9.02
CA SER A 133 2.67 -12.99 9.75
C SER A 133 3.08 -13.10 11.22
N GLY A 134 2.13 -12.92 12.13
CA GLY A 134 2.23 -13.36 13.52
C GLY A 134 1.87 -14.84 13.65
N ASP A 135 1.65 -15.29 14.89
CA ASP A 135 1.51 -16.72 15.22
C ASP A 135 0.28 -17.40 14.61
N ALA A 136 -0.80 -16.65 14.41
CA ALA A 136 -2.00 -17.13 13.74
C ALA A 136 -1.85 -17.28 12.21
N GLY A 137 -0.69 -16.95 11.65
CA GLY A 137 -0.50 -16.85 10.20
C GLY A 137 -1.17 -15.60 9.62
N ALA A 138 -1.17 -15.51 8.29
CA ALA A 138 -1.81 -14.39 7.60
C ALA A 138 -2.29 -14.80 6.20
N SER A 139 -3.29 -14.08 5.70
CA SER A 139 -3.64 -14.09 4.28
C SER A 139 -3.42 -12.72 3.67
N VAL A 140 -3.00 -12.69 2.41
CA VAL A 140 -2.86 -11.46 1.64
C VAL A 140 -3.36 -11.65 0.23
N THR A 141 -4.12 -10.67 -0.25
CA THR A 141 -4.58 -10.55 -1.62
C THR A 141 -3.95 -9.31 -2.25
N GLY A 142 -3.18 -9.53 -3.31
CA GLY A 142 -2.67 -8.46 -4.16
C GLY A 142 -3.64 -8.18 -5.31
N PHE A 143 -3.83 -6.92 -5.66
CA PHE A 143 -4.66 -6.49 -6.79
C PHE A 143 -3.82 -5.77 -7.84
N ALA A 144 -4.00 -6.13 -9.11
CA ALA A 144 -3.48 -5.39 -10.26
C ALA A 144 -4.64 -4.86 -11.10
N TYR A 145 -4.63 -3.55 -11.38
CA TYR A 145 -5.60 -2.91 -12.26
C TYR A 145 -4.98 -2.73 -13.64
N CYS A 146 -5.45 -3.54 -14.59
CA CYS A 146 -4.80 -3.77 -15.86
C CYS A 146 -5.46 -2.97 -16.99
N ALA A 147 -4.67 -2.19 -17.74
CA ALA A 147 -5.15 -1.47 -18.91
C ALA A 147 -4.20 -1.65 -20.10
N LYS A 148 -4.72 -1.52 -21.33
CA LYS A 148 -3.86 -1.44 -22.52
C LYS A 148 -3.11 -0.12 -22.49
N GLN A 149 -1.78 -0.17 -22.52
CA GLN A 149 -0.93 1.02 -22.57
C GLN A 149 0.30 0.77 -23.46
N LYS A 150 0.64 1.77 -24.29
CA LYS A 150 1.86 1.74 -25.11
C LYS A 150 3.10 1.66 -24.22
N LYS A 151 3.21 2.52 -23.21
CA LYS A 151 4.36 2.59 -22.29
C LYS A 151 3.93 2.37 -20.84
N ALA A 152 4.78 1.68 -20.09
CA ALA A 152 4.62 1.54 -18.65
C ALA A 152 4.99 2.87 -17.97
N PRO A 153 4.33 3.26 -16.87
CA PRO A 153 4.83 4.33 -16.02
C PRO A 153 6.25 4.02 -15.53
N THR A 154 7.12 5.02 -15.52
CA THR A 154 8.50 4.91 -15.02
C THR A 154 8.50 4.93 -13.50
N ALA A 155 9.18 3.98 -12.87
CA ALA A 155 9.32 3.95 -11.41
C ALA A 155 10.46 4.88 -10.97
N LEU A 156 10.20 5.69 -9.95
CA LEU A 156 11.18 6.46 -9.20
C LEU A 156 11.10 6.03 -7.75
N LYS A 157 12.19 5.49 -7.23
CA LYS A 157 12.28 4.99 -5.85
C LYS A 157 13.01 6.01 -5.00
N ASP A 158 12.49 6.22 -3.80
CA ASP A 158 13.13 6.99 -2.74
C ASP A 158 13.43 6.05 -1.58
N LEU A 159 14.72 5.89 -1.29
CA LEU A 159 15.22 5.20 -0.12
C LEU A 159 15.38 6.28 0.94
N GLY A 160 14.34 6.49 1.75
CA GLY A 160 14.45 7.51 2.80
C GLY A 160 15.27 6.99 3.98
N PRO A 161 15.33 7.78 5.06
CA PRO A 161 16.10 7.41 6.23
C PRO A 161 15.58 6.11 6.85
N THR A 162 16.49 5.36 7.47
CA THR A 162 16.11 4.27 8.37
C THR A 162 15.22 4.84 9.47
N VAL A 163 14.05 4.24 9.67
CA VAL A 163 13.17 4.57 10.79
C VAL A 163 13.68 3.78 11.99
N THR A 164 14.12 4.46 13.04
CA THR A 164 14.62 3.84 14.28
C THR A 164 13.46 3.34 15.15
N GLY A 165 13.71 2.31 15.96
CA GLY A 165 12.68 1.56 16.67
C GLY A 165 12.16 2.19 17.97
N ASP A 166 12.10 3.51 18.08
CA ASP A 166 11.65 4.17 19.32
C ASP A 166 10.13 4.43 19.38
N LEU A 167 9.35 3.80 18.48
CA LEU A 167 7.89 3.96 18.27
C LEU A 167 7.43 5.38 17.87
N THR A 168 8.28 6.39 18.01
CA THR A 168 8.00 7.80 17.68
C THR A 168 8.60 8.20 16.33
N SER A 169 9.65 7.49 15.93
CA SER A 169 10.38 7.68 14.70
C SER A 169 9.47 7.44 13.52
N THR A 170 9.41 8.45 12.68
CA THR A 170 8.53 8.47 11.51
C THR A 170 9.33 8.88 10.30
N GLY A 171 9.39 8.02 9.29
CA GLY A 171 10.01 8.35 8.01
C GLY A 171 9.00 8.97 7.05
N VAL A 172 9.39 10.04 6.34
CA VAL A 172 8.61 10.59 5.22
C VAL A 172 9.40 10.44 3.93
N PHE A 173 8.76 9.83 2.93
CA PHE A 173 9.39 9.42 1.68
C PHE A 173 8.60 10.03 0.53
N SER A 174 9.24 10.76 -0.38
CA SER A 174 8.55 11.59 -1.36
C SER A 174 9.27 11.64 -2.72
N PRO A 175 9.39 10.51 -3.44
CA PRO A 175 9.93 10.49 -4.79
C PRO A 175 9.17 11.47 -5.68
N ARG A 176 9.92 12.26 -6.44
CA ARG A 176 9.37 13.32 -7.31
C ARG A 176 9.57 12.98 -8.78
N CYS A 177 8.48 12.97 -9.54
CA CYS A 177 8.53 12.91 -11.00
C CYS A 177 9.24 14.14 -11.59
N LYS A 178 10.00 13.93 -12.68
CA LYS A 178 10.62 15.02 -13.46
C LYS A 178 9.57 16.05 -13.93
N CYS A 179 10.02 17.25 -14.26
CA CYS A 179 9.15 18.29 -14.80
C CYS A 179 8.35 17.79 -16.01
N GLY A 180 7.08 18.19 -16.10
CA GLY A 180 6.16 17.72 -17.15
C GLY A 180 5.60 16.30 -16.97
N LYS A 181 6.05 15.53 -15.97
CA LYS A 181 5.48 14.21 -15.64
C LYS A 181 4.58 14.26 -14.42
N THR A 182 3.61 13.36 -14.36
CA THR A 182 2.68 13.26 -13.24
C THR A 182 2.76 11.91 -12.55
N VAL A 183 2.61 11.89 -11.23
CA VAL A 183 2.45 10.66 -10.47
C VAL A 183 1.08 10.08 -10.79
N VAL A 184 1.08 8.90 -11.39
CA VAL A 184 -0.13 8.15 -11.74
C VAL A 184 -0.55 7.27 -10.58
N MET A 185 0.42 6.65 -9.92
CA MET A 185 0.24 5.77 -8.77
C MET A 185 1.53 5.75 -7.95
N GLY A 186 1.48 5.17 -6.74
CA GLY A 186 2.67 4.85 -5.99
C GLY A 186 2.52 3.58 -5.17
N GLY A 187 3.60 3.21 -4.52
CA GLY A 187 3.70 2.02 -3.68
C GLY A 187 4.73 2.24 -2.59
N PHE A 188 4.83 1.26 -1.72
CA PHE A 188 5.76 1.26 -0.60
C PHE A 188 6.36 -0.13 -0.41
N SER A 189 7.57 -0.21 0.12
CA SER A 189 8.20 -1.48 0.47
C SER A 189 9.20 -1.34 1.60
N GLN A 190 9.19 -2.29 2.52
CA GLN A 190 10.24 -2.52 3.50
C GLN A 190 11.36 -3.39 2.90
N GLN A 191 12.60 -3.05 3.19
CA GLN A 191 13.79 -3.85 2.92
C GLN A 191 14.27 -4.52 4.21
N GLY A 192 14.81 -5.72 4.09
CA GLY A 192 15.45 -6.39 5.22
C GLY A 192 14.51 -6.83 6.35
N ALA A 193 13.21 -7.01 6.08
CA ALA A 193 12.31 -7.64 7.05
C ALA A 193 12.78 -9.08 7.29
N THR A 194 13.55 -9.31 8.34
CA THR A 194 13.91 -10.66 8.78
C THR A 194 12.83 -11.15 9.74
N ALA A 195 12.49 -12.44 9.66
CA ALA A 195 11.52 -13.08 10.55
C ALA A 195 11.93 -13.05 12.04
N LEU A 196 13.17 -12.64 12.33
CA LEU A 196 13.79 -12.61 13.65
C LEU A 196 13.85 -11.20 14.27
N GLY A 197 13.32 -10.18 13.58
CA GLY A 197 13.44 -8.79 13.99
C GLY A 197 12.13 -8.19 14.48
N LEU A 198 12.21 -7.54 15.65
CA LEU A 198 11.23 -6.65 16.27
C LEU A 198 10.96 -5.39 15.42
N ALA A 199 10.77 -5.47 14.10
CA ALA A 199 10.65 -4.29 13.24
C ALA A 199 9.47 -4.44 12.27
N TYR A 200 8.40 -3.70 12.53
CA TYR A 200 7.13 -3.80 11.80
C TYR A 200 6.70 -2.40 11.31
N PRO A 201 6.56 -2.16 10.00
CA PRO A 201 6.12 -0.87 9.50
C PRO A 201 4.61 -0.71 9.62
N ALA A 202 4.15 0.21 10.45
CA ALA A 202 2.80 0.76 10.32
C ALA A 202 2.83 1.91 9.29
N TYR A 203 2.38 1.64 8.06
CA TYR A 203 2.20 2.67 7.05
C TYR A 203 0.98 3.53 7.38
N THR A 204 1.21 4.81 7.69
CA THR A 204 0.17 5.79 8.06
C THR A 204 -0.21 6.70 6.89
N VAL A 205 0.70 6.89 5.93
CA VAL A 205 0.40 7.65 4.71
C VAL A 205 0.89 6.88 3.49
N SER A 206 0.06 6.84 2.46
CA SER A 206 0.45 6.44 1.10
C SER A 206 -0.46 7.15 0.12
N LYS A 207 -0.06 8.34 -0.36
CA LYS A 207 -0.91 9.17 -1.22
C LYS A 207 -0.12 10.07 -2.15
N ARG A 208 -0.76 10.53 -3.23
CA ARG A 208 -0.19 11.56 -4.08
C ARG A 208 -0.18 12.91 -3.35
N SER A 209 0.94 13.63 -3.43
CA SER A 209 1.08 15.02 -2.98
C SER A 209 1.33 15.91 -4.19
N GLY A 210 0.37 16.77 -4.51
CA GLY A 210 0.38 17.56 -5.75
C GLY A 210 0.33 16.69 -7.01
N ARG A 211 0.99 17.14 -8.09
CA ARG A 211 1.05 16.42 -9.38
C ARG A 211 2.24 15.47 -9.49
N GLN A 212 3.31 15.72 -8.72
CA GLN A 212 4.63 15.13 -8.98
C GLN A 212 5.18 14.27 -7.84
N ARG A 213 4.55 14.23 -6.66
CA ARG A 213 5.11 13.50 -5.51
C ARG A 213 4.19 12.38 -5.04
N TRP A 214 4.78 11.29 -4.59
CA TRP A 214 4.09 10.22 -3.87
C TRP A 214 4.61 10.18 -2.44
N ASN A 215 3.78 10.56 -1.47
CA ASN A 215 4.17 10.58 -0.07
C ASN A 215 3.85 9.24 0.58
N VAL A 216 4.85 8.64 1.21
CA VAL A 216 4.68 7.53 2.13
C VAL A 216 5.14 7.97 3.51
N ARG A 217 4.43 7.53 4.55
CA ARG A 217 4.84 7.67 5.94
C ARG A 217 4.72 6.32 6.62
N ALA A 218 5.73 5.95 7.38
CA ALA A 218 5.73 4.72 8.17
C ALA A 218 6.32 5.00 9.55
N THR A 219 5.78 4.29 10.55
CA THR A 219 6.26 4.25 11.92
C THR A 219 6.65 2.81 12.24
N ASP A 220 7.75 2.59 12.94
CA ASP A 220 8.05 1.26 13.46
C ASP A 220 7.19 0.95 14.68
N ILE A 221 6.53 -0.21 14.69
CA ILE A 221 5.72 -0.67 15.82
C ILE A 221 6.31 -1.92 16.50
N GLY A 222 7.52 -2.32 16.10
CA GLY A 222 8.18 -3.50 16.65
C GLY A 222 9.25 -3.20 17.69
N GLY A 223 9.92 -2.04 17.63
CA GLY A 223 11.10 -1.74 18.44
C GLY A 223 12.44 -1.85 17.70
N GLY A 224 12.46 -1.89 16.36
CA GLY A 224 13.63 -2.18 15.54
C GLY A 224 13.84 -1.19 14.38
N ALA A 225 15.03 -1.24 13.77
CA ALA A 225 15.37 -0.38 12.64
C ALA A 225 14.70 -0.86 11.34
N LEU A 226 14.00 0.05 10.65
CA LEU A 226 13.26 -0.24 9.41
C LEU A 226 13.81 0.56 8.23
N ALA A 227 14.29 -0.14 7.21
CA ALA A 227 14.55 0.43 5.90
C ALA A 227 13.26 0.43 5.07
N VAL A 228 12.54 1.56 5.06
CA VAL A 228 11.33 1.73 4.26
C VAL A 228 11.64 2.51 2.98
N SER A 229 10.88 2.25 1.92
CA SER A 229 11.01 2.96 0.66
C SER A 229 9.66 3.30 0.06
N SER A 230 9.62 4.43 -0.64
CA SER A 230 8.48 4.88 -1.43
C SER A 230 8.81 4.77 -2.91
N THR A 231 7.83 4.39 -3.72
CA THR A 231 7.96 4.37 -5.17
C THR A 231 6.86 5.22 -5.80
N ALA A 232 7.23 6.24 -6.56
CA ALA A 232 6.33 6.96 -7.46
C ALA A 232 6.40 6.34 -8.85
N TYR A 233 5.25 6.17 -9.50
CA TYR A 233 5.17 5.75 -10.89
C TYR A 233 4.69 6.91 -11.77
N CYS A 234 5.59 7.40 -12.62
CA CYS A 234 5.42 8.63 -13.40
C CYS A 234 4.94 8.33 -14.83
N GLY A 235 3.97 9.10 -15.31
CA GLY A 235 3.40 9.03 -16.67
C GLY A 235 3.32 10.40 -17.33
#